data_AF-A0A165GUU2-F1
#
_entry.id   AF-A0A165GUU2-F1
#
_cell.length_a   1.000
_cell.length_b   1.000
_cell.length_c   1.000
_cell.angle_alpha   90.00
_cell.angle_beta   90.00
_cell.angle_gamma   90.00
#
_symmetry.space_group_name_H-M   'P 1'
#
loop_
_entity.id
_entity.type
_entity.pdbx_description
1 polymer ?
#
loop_
_entity_poly.entity_id
_entity_poly.type
_entity_poly.pdbx_seq_one_letter_code
_entity_poly.pdbx_strand_id
1 'polypeptide(L)'
;MAMDSHDVLEFLQVNLTSTGLAYKLGRHRLQLGLFTLSGFITANRPKATLELRYRHLRVTLLRDPRDGPHRILLEFTYEFTKTYLGMKEA
;
A
#
# COMPACT_ATOMS: atom_id res chain seq x y z
N MET A 1 -20.11 -2.94 6.93
CA MET A 1 -19.74 -3.50 5.61
C MET A 1 -18.22 -3.59 5.58
N ALA A 2 -17.66 -4.79 5.40
CA ALA A 2 -16.21 -4.95 5.32
C ALA A 2 -15.76 -4.57 3.89
N MET A 3 -14.74 -3.73 3.79
CA MET A 3 -14.15 -3.30 2.51
C MET A 3 -13.36 -4.47 1.91
N ASP A 4 -13.71 -4.90 0.70
CA ASP A 4 -13.03 -5.99 0.00
C ASP A 4 -11.93 -5.47 -0.96
N SER A 5 -11.26 -6.38 -1.67
CA SER A 5 -10.17 -5.99 -2.58
C SER A 5 -10.63 -5.14 -3.77
N HIS A 6 -11.89 -5.30 -4.22
CA HIS A 6 -12.45 -4.53 -5.31
C HIS A 6 -12.73 -3.09 -4.86
N ASP A 7 -13.31 -2.93 -3.66
CA ASP A 7 -13.54 -1.62 -3.05
C ASP A 7 -12.21 -0.85 -2.90
N VAL A 8 -11.13 -1.53 -2.47
CA VAL A 8 -9.80 -0.94 -2.35
C VAL A 8 -9.26 -0.50 -3.70
N LEU A 9 -9.42 -1.34 -4.73
CA LEU A 9 -8.97 -1.01 -6.08
C LEU A 9 -9.70 0.22 -6.63
N GLU A 10 -11.02 0.26 -6.52
CA GLU A 10 -11.85 1.37 -6.99
C GLU A 10 -11.48 2.67 -6.25
N PHE A 11 -11.35 2.61 -4.92
CA PHE A 11 -10.92 3.74 -4.12
C PHE A 11 -9.56 4.28 -4.58
N LEU A 12 -8.58 3.40 -4.82
CA LEU A 12 -7.25 3.81 -5.25
C LEU A 12 -7.27 4.42 -6.64
N GLN A 13 -8.04 3.86 -7.57
CA GLN A 13 -8.21 4.42 -8.91
C GLN A 13 -8.78 5.84 -8.83
N VAL A 14 -9.86 6.04 -8.05
CA VAL A 14 -10.47 7.37 -7.88
C VAL A 14 -9.48 8.35 -7.20
N ASN A 15 -8.83 7.93 -6.11
CA ASN A 15 -7.87 8.77 -5.38
C ASN A 15 -6.67 9.21 -6.25
N LEU A 16 -6.19 8.34 -7.14
CA LEU A 16 -5.02 8.63 -7.98
C LEU A 16 -5.38 9.39 -9.27
N THR A 17 -6.56 9.17 -9.83
CA THR A 17 -6.91 9.69 -11.18
C THR A 17 -7.92 10.84 -11.17
N SER A 18 -8.78 10.92 -10.15
CA SER A 18 -9.85 11.91 -10.14
C SER A 18 -9.37 13.29 -9.69
N THR A 19 -9.74 14.33 -10.43
CA THR A 19 -9.57 15.74 -10.00
C THR A 19 -10.66 16.20 -9.03
N GLY A 20 -11.74 15.43 -8.87
CA GLY A 20 -12.86 15.77 -7.98
C GLY A 20 -12.52 15.71 -6.49
N LEU A 21 -11.50 14.95 -6.12
CA LEU A 21 -10.94 14.98 -4.77
C LEU A 21 -9.95 16.14 -4.64
N ALA A 22 -10.39 17.22 -3.98
CA ALA A 22 -9.60 18.42 -3.77
C ALA A 22 -8.53 18.22 -2.68
N TYR A 23 -7.41 17.59 -3.03
CA TYR A 23 -6.22 17.56 -2.17
C TYR A 23 -5.45 18.87 -2.29
N LYS A 24 -5.12 19.49 -1.15
CA LYS A 24 -4.31 20.72 -1.11
C LYS A 24 -2.90 20.53 -1.71
N LEU A 25 -2.33 19.33 -1.59
CA LEU A 25 -1.01 18.98 -2.14
C LEU A 25 -1.05 17.58 -2.74
N GLY A 26 -0.42 17.38 -3.90
CA GLY A 26 -0.37 16.08 -4.59
C GLY A 26 0.17 14.93 -3.74
N ARG A 27 1.06 15.22 -2.79
CA ARG A 27 1.59 14.23 -1.83
C ARG A 27 0.50 13.52 -1.02
N HIS A 28 -0.63 14.17 -0.75
CA HIS A 28 -1.71 13.57 0.03
C HIS A 28 -2.39 12.42 -0.72
N ARG A 29 -2.46 12.48 -2.06
CA ARG A 29 -2.98 11.37 -2.88
C ARG A 29 -2.13 10.13 -2.72
N LEU A 30 -0.81 10.29 -2.84
CA LEU A 30 0.16 9.21 -2.69
C LEU A 30 0.12 8.64 -1.27
N GLN A 31 0.12 9.51 -0.26
CA GLN A 31 0.08 9.11 1.14
C GLN A 31 -1.21 8.35 1.46
N LEU A 32 -2.37 8.85 1.04
CA LEU A 32 -3.65 8.20 1.29
C LEU A 32 -3.72 6.83 0.61
N GLY A 33 -3.25 6.72 -0.65
CA GLY A 33 -3.21 5.44 -1.35
C GLY A 33 -2.33 4.42 -0.64
N LEU A 34 -1.14 4.85 -0.18
CA LEU A 34 -0.24 3.99 0.58
C LEU A 34 -0.85 3.54 1.91
N PHE A 35 -1.53 4.44 2.63
CA PHE A 35 -2.20 4.11 3.89
C PHE A 35 -3.35 3.12 3.70
N THR A 36 -4.20 3.32 2.69
CA THR A 36 -5.31 2.40 2.40
C THR A 36 -4.79 1.01 2.03
N LEU A 37 -3.79 0.92 1.13
CA LEU A 37 -3.17 -0.36 0.77
C LEU A 37 -2.54 -1.06 1.98
N SER A 38 -1.79 -0.31 2.79
CA SER A 38 -1.15 -0.85 3.99
C SER A 38 -2.17 -1.34 5.02
N GLY A 39 -3.25 -0.58 5.23
CA GLY A 39 -4.36 -0.98 6.09
C GLY A 39 -5.02 -2.27 5.61
N PHE A 40 -5.29 -2.39 4.32
CA PHE A 40 -5.89 -3.59 3.74
C PHE A 40 -4.97 -4.82 3.92
N ILE A 41 -3.70 -4.73 3.51
CA ILE A 41 -2.73 -5.83 3.58
C ILE A 41 -2.48 -6.29 5.03
N THR A 42 -2.43 -5.36 5.98
CA THR A 42 -2.13 -5.66 7.38
C THR A 42 -3.36 -6.09 8.20
N ALA A 43 -4.54 -6.15 7.58
CA ALA A 43 -5.84 -6.29 8.23
C ALA A 43 -6.06 -5.23 9.33
N ASN A 44 -5.77 -3.98 8.96
CA ASN A 44 -5.90 -2.77 9.76
C ASN A 44 -5.21 -2.84 11.13
N ARG A 45 -4.01 -3.43 11.18
CA ARG A 45 -3.15 -3.41 12.38
C ARG A 45 -2.31 -2.14 12.37
N PRO A 46 -2.65 -1.12 13.18
CA PRO A 46 -1.99 0.18 13.08
C PRO A 46 -0.48 0.08 13.31
N LYS A 47 -0.04 -0.79 14.24
CA LYS A 47 1.37 -1.01 14.55
C LYS A 47 2.18 -1.48 13.33
N ALA A 48 1.61 -2.32 12.46
CA ALA A 48 2.31 -2.80 11.26
C ALA A 48 2.58 -1.68 10.24
N THR A 49 1.66 -0.72 10.15
CA THR A 49 1.82 0.46 9.28
C THR A 49 2.72 1.52 9.92
N LEU A 50 2.59 1.76 11.23
CA LEU A 50 3.33 2.79 11.96
C LEU A 50 4.80 2.44 12.15
N GLU A 51 5.14 1.16 12.27
CA GLU A 51 6.53 0.69 12.38
C GLU A 51 7.20 0.48 11.02
N LEU A 52 6.52 0.80 9.91
CA LEU A 52 7.12 0.69 8.59
C LEU A 52 8.24 1.74 8.43
N ARG A 53 9.44 1.29 8.03
CA ARG A 53 10.65 2.10 7.87
C ARG A 53 11.22 1.89 6.47
N TYR A 54 12.11 2.77 6.03
CA TYR A 54 12.76 2.63 4.71
C TYR A 54 13.52 1.31 4.53
N ARG A 55 14.06 0.72 5.62
CA ARG A 55 14.69 -0.61 5.57
C ARG A 55 13.73 -1.74 5.15
N HIS A 56 12.41 -1.52 5.26
CA HIS A 56 11.38 -2.49 4.87
C HIS A 56 10.91 -2.30 3.42
N LEU A 57 11.41 -1.29 2.71
CA LEU A 57 11.12 -1.05 1.30
C LEU A 57 12.22 -1.67 0.44
N ARG A 58 11.84 -2.60 -0.44
CA ARG A 58 12.69 -3.08 -1.53
C ARG A 58 12.22 -2.42 -2.84
N VAL A 59 13.18 -1.88 -3.57
CA VAL A 59 12.96 -1.31 -4.91
C VAL A 59 13.66 -2.20 -5.91
N THR A 60 12.88 -2.83 -6.79
CA THR A 60 13.39 -3.76 -7.80
C THR A 60 13.15 -3.19 -9.19
N LEU A 61 14.21 -3.06 -9.99
CA LEU A 61 14.10 -2.65 -11.39
C LEU A 61 13.85 -3.88 -12.27
N LEU A 62 12.64 -4.00 -12.80
CA LEU A 62 12.23 -5.10 -13.66
C LEU A 62 12.50 -4.75 -15.13
N ARG A 63 13.17 -5.65 -15.86
CA ARG A 63 13.34 -5.52 -17.32
C ARG A 63 12.02 -5.82 -18.02
N ASP A 64 11.63 -4.98 -18.97
CA ASP A 64 10.47 -5.29 -19.80
C ASP A 64 10.83 -6.45 -20.75
N PRO A 65 10.01 -7.51 -20.81
CA PRO A 65 10.30 -8.68 -21.64
C PRO A 65 10.34 -8.38 -23.14
N ARG A 66 9.84 -7.21 -23.57
CA ARG A 66 9.84 -6.75 -24.97
C ARG A 66 10.87 -5.63 -25.22
N ASP A 67 11.86 -5.53 -24.34
CA ASP A 67 12.92 -4.50 -24.39
C ASP A 67 12.40 -3.05 -24.28
N GLY A 68 11.20 -2.89 -23.71
CA GLY A 68 10.64 -1.59 -23.34
C GLY A 68 11.29 -0.97 -22.08
N PRO A 69 10.82 0.20 -21.65
CA PRO A 69 11.32 0.86 -20.45
C PRO A 69 11.24 -0.06 -19.23
N HIS A 70 12.28 -0.04 -18.41
CA HIS A 70 12.30 -0.76 -17.14
C HIS A 70 11.14 -0.32 -16.24
N ARG A 71 10.55 -1.29 -15.52
CA ARG A 71 9.46 -1.04 -14.57
C ARG A 71 10.01 -1.07 -13.15
N ILE A 72 9.53 -0.17 -12.30
CA ILE A 72 9.91 -0.14 -10.88
C ILE A 72 8.87 -0.92 -10.10
N LEU A 73 9.31 -1.96 -9.39
CA LEU A 73 8.51 -2.68 -8.41
C LEU A 73 8.90 -2.21 -7.01
N LEU A 74 7.90 -1.77 -6.24
CA LEU A 74 8.03 -1.38 -4.84
C LEU A 74 7.43 -2.48 -3.96
N GLU A 75 8.25 -3.09 -3.12
CA GLU A 75 7.84 -4.17 -2.23
C GLU A 75 7.98 -3.73 -0.79
N PHE A 76 6.92 -3.90 0.00
CA PHE A 76 6.88 -3.56 1.41
C PHE A 76 6.84 -4.83 2.24
N THR A 77 7.80 -4.96 3.17
CA THR A 77 7.81 -6.07 4.14
C THR A 77 7.23 -5.62 5.47
N TYR A 78 6.10 -6.20 5.87
CA TYR A 78 5.44 -5.87 7.13
C TYR A 78 5.80 -6.89 8.22
N GLU A 79 6.64 -6.48 9.17
CA GLU A 79 7.15 -7.34 10.26
C GLU A 79 6.11 -7.62 11.38
N PHE A 80 4.88 -7.10 11.29
CA PHE A 80 3.84 -7.22 12.34
C PHE A 80 2.48 -7.69 11.79
N THR A 81 2.49 -8.49 10.72
CA THR A 81 1.29 -9.16 10.20
C THR A 81 0.99 -10.44 11.01
N LYS A 82 -0.18 -11.08 10.82
CA LYS A 82 -0.60 -12.28 11.60
C LYS A 82 0.50 -13.36 11.72
N THR A 83 1.35 -13.49 10.71
CA THR A 83 2.45 -14.46 10.65
C THR A 83 3.54 -14.17 11.70
N TYR A 84 3.71 -12.93 12.15
CA TYR A 84 4.73 -12.51 13.11
C TYR A 84 4.23 -12.39 14.56
N LEU A 85 2.92 -12.37 14.79
CA LEU A 85 2.34 -12.02 16.10
C LEU A 85 1.64 -13.16 16.83
N GLY A 86 1.63 -14.38 16.27
CA GLY A 86 0.86 -15.49 16.85
C GLY A 86 -0.66 -15.20 16.88
N MET A 87 -1.44 -16.12 17.44
CA MET A 87 -2.87 -15.91 17.64
C MET A 87 -3.11 -14.71 18.57
N LYS A 88 -4.19 -13.95 18.32
CA LYS A 88 -4.64 -12.91 19.27
C LYS A 88 -4.82 -13.58 20.64
N GLU A 89 -4.20 -13.04 21.69
CA GLU A 89 -4.64 -13.37 23.04
C GLU A 89 -6.12 -12.97 23.19
N ALA A 90 -6.87 -13.87 23.82
CA ALA A 90 -8.33 -13.89 23.87
C ALA A 90 -8.90 -12.71 24.66
#